data_AF-A0A1H5XN48-F1
#
_entry.id   AF-A0A1H5XN48-F1
#
_cell.length_a   1.000
_cell.length_b   1.000
_cell.length_c   1.000
_cell.angle_alpha   90.00
_cell.angle_beta   90.00
_cell.angle_gamma   90.00
#
_symmetry.space_group_name_H-M   'P 1'
#
loop_
_entity.id
_entity.type
_entity.pdbx_description
1 polymer ?
#
loop_
_entity_poly.entity_id
_entity_poly.type
_entity_poly.pdbx_seq_one_letter_code
_entity_poly.pdbx_strand_id
1 'polypeptide(L)'
;MSKIRTATVLPILAVVLVVPSVAQANSEWHFTGGEVGYTSFPDHVTSTKTRAEVLRELEQAKADGSYFYLQRGVPVPSRDTGPGKTREQVLKELVNISPEERARMDELYVGQ
;
A
#
# COMPACT_ATOMS: atom_id res chain seq x y z
N MET A 1 27.36 -32.08 -35.22
CA MET A 1 26.36 -31.12 -34.67
C MET A 1 26.51 -31.08 -33.15
N SER A 2 26.28 -29.91 -32.52
CA SER A 2 26.16 -29.69 -31.07
C SER A 2 27.46 -29.50 -30.25
N LYS A 3 28.20 -28.42 -30.50
CA LYS A 3 29.10 -27.81 -29.48
C LYS A 3 28.72 -26.38 -29.09
N ILE A 4 27.82 -25.75 -29.85
CA ILE A 4 27.35 -24.37 -29.63
C ILE A 4 26.32 -24.31 -28.48
N ARG A 5 25.68 -25.43 -28.14
CA ARG A 5 24.62 -25.48 -27.11
C ARG A 5 25.13 -25.51 -25.66
N THR A 6 26.43 -25.73 -25.44
CA THR A 6 26.99 -25.90 -24.07
C THR A 6 27.70 -24.63 -23.58
N ALA A 7 28.21 -23.79 -24.49
CA ALA A 7 29.03 -22.61 -24.15
C ALA A 7 28.21 -21.38 -23.71
N THR A 8 26.89 -21.36 -23.95
CA THR A 8 26.00 -20.24 -23.59
C THR A 8 25.14 -20.50 -22.35
N VAL A 9 25.08 -21.74 -21.85
CA VAL A 9 24.21 -22.10 -20.71
C VAL A 9 24.87 -21.78 -19.36
N LEU A 10 26.19 -21.97 -19.24
CA LEU A 10 26.93 -21.66 -18.01
C LEU A 10 26.88 -20.19 -17.57
N PRO A 11 27.08 -19.17 -18.44
CA PRO A 11 27.03 -17.77 -18.00
C PRO A 11 25.61 -17.34 -17.59
N ILE A 12 24.56 -17.90 -18.21
CA ILE A 12 23.17 -17.57 -17.86
C ILE A 12 22.81 -18.16 -16.48
N LEU A 13 23.25 -19.38 -16.17
CA LEU A 13 23.02 -20.00 -14.85
C LEU A 13 23.74 -19.22 -13.72
N ALA A 14 24.94 -18.70 -13.99
CA ALA A 14 25.69 -17.89 -13.03
C ALA A 14 25.00 -16.55 -12.70
N VAL A 15 24.36 -15.90 -13.69
CA VAL A 15 23.60 -14.66 -13.45
C VAL A 15 22.35 -14.93 -12.58
N VAL A 16 21.64 -16.05 -12.80
CA VAL A 16 20.43 -16.40 -12.02
C VAL A 16 20.75 -16.65 -10.54
N LEU A 17 21.93 -17.19 -10.21
CA LEU A 17 22.32 -17.49 -8.82
C LEU A 17 22.78 -16.26 -8.00
N VAL A 18 23.15 -15.15 -8.65
CA VAL A 18 23.67 -13.95 -7.95
C VAL A 18 22.57 -12.92 -7.65
N VAL A 19 21.45 -12.93 -8.39
CA VAL A 19 20.32 -12.00 -8.18
C VAL A 19 19.74 -12.05 -6.75
N PRO A 20 19.52 -13.22 -6.12
CA PRO A 20 18.97 -13.29 -4.77
C PRO A 20 19.87 -12.59 -3.71
N SER A 21 21.18 -12.64 -3.91
CA SER A 21 22.17 -12.09 -2.97
C SER A 21 22.17 -10.56 -2.94
N VAL A 22 21.92 -9.90 -4.07
CA VAL A 22 21.87 -8.43 -4.16
C VAL A 22 20.58 -7.87 -3.53
N ALA A 23 19.48 -8.62 -3.61
CA ALA A 23 18.19 -8.23 -3.03
C ALA A 23 18.22 -8.20 -1.48
N GLN A 24 18.94 -9.14 -0.84
CA GLN A 24 19.06 -9.19 0.62
C GLN A 24 19.85 -7.99 1.19
N ALA A 25 20.88 -7.51 0.51
CA ALA A 25 21.72 -6.40 1.01
C ALA A 25 20.96 -5.07 1.17
N ASN A 26 19.88 -4.86 0.41
CA ASN A 26 19.10 -3.62 0.41
C ASN A 26 17.82 -3.70 1.27
N SER A 27 17.64 -4.77 2.04
CA SER A 27 16.51 -4.91 2.97
C SER A 27 16.78 -4.13 4.25
N GLU A 28 15.79 -3.37 4.72
CA GLU A 28 15.80 -2.78 6.07
C GLU A 28 15.86 -3.87 7.14
N TRP A 29 15.16 -4.98 6.92
CA TRP A 29 14.98 -6.02 7.92
C TRP A 29 15.85 -7.23 7.60
N HIS A 30 16.66 -7.64 8.58
CA HIS A 30 17.52 -8.82 8.50
C HIS A 30 17.10 -9.83 9.56
N PHE A 31 17.02 -11.10 9.15
CA PHE A 31 16.77 -12.17 10.10
C PHE A 31 18.00 -12.34 11.00
N THR A 32 17.78 -12.25 12.31
CA THR A 32 18.80 -12.52 13.31
C THR A 32 18.37 -13.79 14.02
N GLY A 33 19.10 -14.90 13.82
CA GLY A 33 18.70 -16.27 14.21
C GLY A 33 18.60 -16.58 15.71
N GLY A 34 18.09 -15.64 16.51
CA GLY A 34 17.71 -15.80 17.91
C GLY A 34 16.27 -15.31 18.16
N GLU A 35 15.90 -15.21 19.43
CA GLU A 35 14.49 -15.00 19.89
C GLU A 35 13.80 -13.74 19.33
N VAL A 36 14.57 -12.71 18.95
CA VAL A 36 14.04 -11.44 18.41
C VAL A 36 13.59 -11.59 16.94
N GLY A 37 14.10 -12.61 16.22
CA GLY A 37 13.74 -12.93 14.84
C GLY A 37 14.31 -11.96 13.79
N TYR A 38 14.16 -10.65 13.97
CA TYR A 38 14.59 -9.64 13.00
C TYR A 38 15.19 -8.39 13.66
N THR A 39 16.12 -7.75 12.97
CA THR A 39 16.66 -6.42 13.34
C THR A 39 16.52 -5.46 12.17
N SER A 40 16.13 -4.21 12.45
CA SER A 40 16.06 -3.13 11.46
C SER A 40 17.43 -2.45 11.31
N PHE A 41 17.83 -2.24 10.06
CA PHE A 41 19.00 -1.50 9.60
C PHE A 41 18.54 -0.46 8.57
N PRO A 42 18.05 0.71 9.01
CA PRO A 42 17.49 1.73 8.12
C PRO A 42 18.46 2.19 7.02
N ASP A 43 19.76 2.19 7.32
CA ASP A 43 20.82 2.62 6.40
C ASP A 43 21.02 1.65 5.22
N HIS A 44 20.44 0.45 5.25
CA HIS A 44 20.50 -0.52 4.14
C HIS A 44 19.50 -0.18 3.03
N VAL A 45 18.53 0.70 3.30
CA VAL A 45 17.56 1.13 2.29
C VAL A 45 18.09 2.37 1.58
N THR A 46 18.45 2.20 0.32
CA THR A 46 18.73 3.34 -0.55
C THR A 46 17.45 3.78 -1.25
N SER A 47 17.05 5.05 -1.05
CA SER A 47 15.93 5.64 -1.79
C SER A 47 16.20 5.63 -3.30
N THR A 48 15.22 5.18 -4.07
CA THR A 48 15.25 5.29 -5.54
C THR A 48 14.73 6.62 -6.06
N LYS A 49 14.21 7.49 -5.18
CA LYS A 49 13.69 8.82 -5.50
C LYS A 49 14.71 9.90 -5.23
N THR A 50 14.78 10.86 -6.14
CA THR A 50 15.50 12.12 -5.96
C THR A 50 14.80 13.00 -4.94
N ARG A 51 15.54 13.95 -4.33
CA ARG A 51 14.96 14.95 -3.43
C ARG A 51 13.83 15.76 -4.08
N ALA A 52 13.98 16.10 -5.35
CA ALA A 52 12.97 16.85 -6.09
C ALA A 52 11.65 16.08 -6.22
N GLU A 53 11.72 14.77 -6.48
CA GLU A 53 10.54 13.91 -6.57
C GLU A 53 9.84 13.76 -5.22
N VAL A 54 10.60 13.58 -4.14
CA VAL A 54 10.05 13.52 -2.77
C VAL A 54 9.31 14.80 -2.42
N LEU A 55 9.90 15.97 -2.72
CA LEU A 55 9.25 17.25 -2.45
C LEU A 55 7.99 17.43 -3.30
N ARG A 56 8.00 17.02 -4.57
CA ARG A 56 6.83 17.07 -5.43
C ARG A 56 5.70 16.19 -4.90
N GLU A 57 5.99 14.95 -4.52
CA GLU A 57 5.01 14.02 -3.94
C GLU A 57 4.46 14.52 -2.60
N LEU A 58 5.31 15.15 -1.78
CA LEU A 58 4.89 15.77 -0.53
C LEU A 58 3.91 16.92 -0.77
N GLU A 59 4.20 17.82 -1.71
CA GLU A 59 3.29 18.92 -2.04
C GLU A 59 1.97 18.42 -2.63
N GLN A 60 2.01 17.36 -3.46
CA GLN A 60 0.80 16.70 -3.94
C GLN A 60 -0.04 16.12 -2.78
N ALA A 61 0.60 15.43 -1.83
CA ALA A 61 -0.08 14.83 -0.69
C ALA A 61 -0.69 15.88 0.26
N LYS A 62 -0.07 17.06 0.37
CA LYS A 62 -0.64 18.19 1.11
C LYS A 62 -1.83 18.79 0.36
N ALA A 63 -1.69 19.02 -0.95
CA ALA A 63 -2.74 19.61 -1.77
C ALA A 63 -4.00 18.74 -1.84
N ASP A 64 -3.82 17.42 -1.89
CA ASP A 64 -4.92 16.47 -1.95
C ASP A 64 -5.42 16.06 -0.54
N GLY A 65 -4.72 16.41 0.53
CA GLY A 65 -5.10 16.10 1.91
C GLY A 65 -4.76 14.69 2.38
N SER A 66 -4.14 13.85 1.55
CA SER A 66 -3.66 12.51 1.94
C SER A 66 -2.56 12.55 2.99
N TYR A 67 -1.78 13.63 3.05
CA TYR A 67 -0.70 13.83 4.03
C TYR A 67 -1.19 13.66 5.48
N PHE A 68 -2.41 14.12 5.79
CA PHE A 68 -3.05 13.97 7.09
C PHE A 68 -3.13 12.50 7.54
N TYR A 69 -3.47 11.60 6.62
CA TYR A 69 -3.64 10.18 6.88
C TYR A 69 -2.28 9.47 6.94
N LEU A 70 -1.42 9.74 5.95
CA LEU A 70 -0.09 9.14 5.84
C LEU A 70 0.79 9.45 7.06
N GLN A 71 0.76 10.68 7.57
CA GLN A 71 1.52 11.06 8.76
C GLN A 71 1.11 10.30 10.03
N ARG A 72 -0.14 9.83 10.09
CA ARG A 72 -0.68 9.05 11.23
C ARG A 72 -0.59 7.53 11.02
N GLY A 73 -0.06 7.08 9.89
CA GLY A 73 0.00 5.66 9.56
C GLY A 73 -1.38 5.02 9.34
N VAL A 74 -2.39 5.82 8.97
CA VAL A 74 -3.74 5.32 8.68
C VAL A 74 -3.99 5.30 7.17
N PRO A 75 -4.86 4.39 6.67
CA PRO A 75 -5.19 4.34 5.25
C PRO A 75 -5.76 5.67 4.75
N VAL A 76 -5.34 6.08 3.55
CA VAL A 76 -5.95 7.21 2.83
C VAL A 76 -7.32 6.74 2.31
N PRO A 77 -8.42 7.45 2.62
CA PRO A 77 -9.75 7.10 2.11
C PRO A 77 -9.79 7.09 0.58
N SER A 78 -10.63 6.23 -0.02
CA SER A 78 -10.80 6.25 -1.48
C SER A 78 -11.37 7.61 -1.91
N ARG A 79 -10.74 8.21 -2.92
CA ARG A 79 -11.08 9.56 -3.39
C ARG A 79 -12.23 9.55 -4.40
N ASP A 80 -12.50 8.40 -5.00
CA ASP A 80 -13.54 8.19 -6.01
C ASP A 80 -14.75 7.47 -5.40
N THR A 81 -15.57 8.20 -4.65
CA THR A 81 -16.93 7.74 -4.29
C THR A 81 -18.01 8.27 -5.25
N GLY A 82 -17.59 8.80 -6.41
CA GLY A 82 -18.46 9.51 -7.34
C GLY A 82 -18.91 10.86 -6.76
N PRO A 83 -19.92 11.53 -7.36
CA PRO A 83 -20.40 12.83 -6.89
C PRO A 83 -21.03 12.80 -5.48
N GLY A 84 -21.05 11.64 -4.81
CA GLY A 84 -21.82 11.43 -3.59
C GLY A 84 -23.32 11.62 -3.84
N LYS A 85 -24.11 11.52 -2.77
CA LYS A 85 -25.52 11.92 -2.81
C LYS A 85 -25.62 13.40 -2.44
N THR A 86 -26.44 14.15 -3.16
CA THR A 86 -26.79 15.52 -2.72
C THR A 86 -27.62 15.45 -1.45
N ARG A 87 -27.70 16.58 -0.72
CA ARG A 87 -28.53 16.67 0.48
C ARG A 87 -30.00 16.33 0.18
N GLU A 88 -30.51 16.78 -0.96
CA GLU A 88 -31.87 16.53 -1.42
C GLU A 88 -32.10 15.03 -1.69
N GLN A 89 -31.12 14.35 -2.30
CA GLN A 89 -31.20 12.90 -2.53
C GLN A 89 -31.22 12.13 -1.22
N VAL A 90 -30.37 12.50 -0.25
CA VAL A 90 -30.34 11.89 1.09
C VAL A 90 -31.68 12.09 1.82
N LEU A 91 -32.23 13.30 1.79
CA LEU A 91 -33.53 13.58 2.42
C LEU A 91 -34.67 12.78 1.76
N LYS A 92 -34.65 12.67 0.44
CA LYS A 92 -35.65 11.89 -0.30
C LYS A 92 -35.59 10.40 0.10
N GLU A 93 -34.41 9.83 0.25
CA GLU A 93 -34.25 8.45 0.73
C GLU A 93 -34.72 8.31 2.19
N LEU A 94 -34.39 9.26 3.06
CA LEU A 94 -34.76 9.24 4.47
C LEU A 94 -36.28 9.27 4.68
N VAL A 95 -37.01 10.01 3.84
CA VAL A 95 -38.47 10.11 3.87
C VAL A 95 -39.13 8.86 3.26
N ASN A 96 -38.48 8.22 2.30
CA ASN A 96 -39.01 7.05 1.59
C ASN A 96 -38.61 5.71 2.21
N ILE A 97 -37.89 5.69 3.34
CA ILE A 97 -37.53 4.45 4.03
C ILE A 97 -38.80 3.71 4.51
N SER A 98 -38.85 2.40 4.29
CA SER A 98 -39.98 1.59 4.77
C SER A 98 -39.95 1.47 6.30
N PRO A 99 -41.10 1.22 6.95
CA PRO A 99 -41.14 0.97 8.39
C PRO A 99 -40.26 -0.21 8.82
N GLU A 100 -40.22 -1.28 8.01
CA GLU A 100 -39.39 -2.47 8.27
C GLU A 100 -37.89 -2.16 8.19
N GLU A 101 -37.47 -1.43 7.15
CA GLU A 101 -36.08 -1.00 6.97
C GLU A 101 -35.64 -0.08 8.12
N ARG A 102 -36.55 0.79 8.58
CA ARG A 102 -36.29 1.67 9.73
C ARG A 102 -36.14 0.90 11.04
N ALA A 103 -37.02 -0.06 11.31
CA ALA A 103 -36.92 -0.92 12.49
C ALA A 103 -35.60 -1.70 12.51
N ARG A 104 -35.17 -2.27 11.36
CA ARG A 104 -33.87 -2.95 11.25
C ARG A 104 -32.69 -2.03 11.54
N MET A 105 -32.75 -0.78 11.11
CA MET A 105 -31.70 0.21 11.42
C MET A 105 -31.68 0.55 12.89
N ASP A 106 -32.84 0.71 13.52
CA ASP A 106 -32.93 0.98 14.96
C ASP A 106 -32.34 -0.20 15.78
N GLU A 107 -32.60 -1.45 15.38
CA GLU A 107 -31.94 -2.63 15.99
C GLU A 107 -30.42 -2.58 15.86
N LEU A 108 -29.89 -2.27 14.67
CA LEU A 108 -28.45 -2.26 14.41
C LEU A 108 -27.70 -1.14 15.14
N TYR A 109 -28.29 0.06 15.23
CA TYR A 109 -27.62 1.24 15.77
C TYR A 109 -27.91 1.48 17.25
N VAL A 110 -29.09 1.07 17.74
CA VAL A 110 -29.53 1.34 19.11
C VAL A 110 -29.41 0.08 19.98
N GLY A 111 -29.30 -1.12 19.39
CA GLY A 111 -29.13 -2.38 20.11
C GLY A 111 -30.31 -2.64 21.03
N GLN A 112 -31.45 -3.00 20.45
CA GLN A 112 -32.64 -3.47 21.18
C GLN A 112 -32.56 -4.98 21.42
#